data_AF-A0A4Q3F0L4-F1
#
_entry.id   AF-A0A4Q3F0L4-F1
#
_cell.length_a   1.000
_cell.length_b   1.000
_cell.length_c   1.000
_cell.angle_alpha   90.00
_cell.angle_beta   90.00
_cell.angle_gamma   90.00
#
_symmetry.space_group_name_H-M   'P 1'
#
loop_
_entity.id
_entity.type
_entity.pdbx_description
1 polymer ?
#
loop_
_entity_poly.entity_id
_entity_poly.type
_entity_poly.pdbx_seq_one_letter_code
_entity_poly.pdbx_strand_id
1 'polypeptide(L)'
;MKDKVSARIFSLQKKLLGIQAYTEANGNALFKYSIEFESVLSLLIRTDNQKFRLIYEDYYKNTQVFCRLCCEFYEENNRYQAFSAGFNKLYFYLGECLKILAEHDYQPQTNVKSPEKEELLPPLNL
;
A
#
# COMPACT_ATOMS: atom_id res chain seq x y z
N MET A 1 -0.60 -8.01 -12.38
CA MET A 1 -0.24 -8.19 -10.95
C MET A 1 -0.70 -7.02 -10.11
N LYS A 2 -0.31 -5.79 -10.50
CA LYS A 2 -0.73 -4.52 -9.92
C LYS A 2 -2.23 -4.40 -9.66
N ASP A 3 -3.09 -4.55 -10.66
CA ASP A 3 -4.55 -4.38 -10.50
C ASP A 3 -5.16 -5.34 -9.46
N LYS A 4 -4.67 -6.59 -9.43
CA LYS A 4 -5.11 -7.58 -8.44
C LYS A 4 -4.67 -7.21 -7.04
N VAL A 5 -3.47 -6.63 -6.89
CA VAL A 5 -2.95 -6.16 -5.60
C VAL A 5 -3.69 -4.90 -5.15
N SER A 6 -3.89 -3.93 -6.04
CA SER A 6 -4.70 -2.73 -5.78
C SER A 6 -6.12 -3.10 -5.35
N ALA A 7 -6.79 -4.02 -6.06
CA ALA A 7 -8.12 -4.49 -5.71
C ALA A 7 -8.17 -5.16 -4.33
N ARG A 8 -7.14 -5.94 -3.97
CA ARG A 8 -7.01 -6.52 -2.61
C ARG A 8 -6.86 -5.44 -1.54
N ILE A 9 -6.04 -4.42 -1.79
CA ILE A 9 -5.84 -3.32 -0.84
C ILE A 9 -7.13 -2.49 -0.68
N PHE A 10 -7.83 -2.19 -1.78
CA PHE A 10 -9.14 -1.54 -1.72
C PHE A 10 -10.17 -2.36 -0.95
N SER A 11 -10.23 -3.68 -1.20
CA SER A 11 -11.10 -4.60 -0.46
C SER A 11 -10.79 -4.57 1.03
N LEU A 12 -9.51 -4.61 1.41
CA LEU A 12 -9.07 -4.51 2.80
C LEU A 12 -9.45 -3.18 3.44
N GLN A 13 -9.25 -2.07 2.74
CA GLN A 13 -9.64 -0.75 3.22
C GLN A 13 -11.15 -0.66 3.47
N LYS A 14 -11.97 -1.22 2.58
CA LYS A 14 -13.43 -1.27 2.76
C LYS A 14 -13.83 -2.14 3.96
N LYS A 15 -13.21 -3.31 4.13
CA LYS A 15 -13.42 -4.19 5.30
C LYS A 15 -13.06 -3.47 6.60
N LEU A 16 -11.93 -2.75 6.61
CA LEU A 16 -11.46 -1.99 7.75
C LEU A 16 -12.43 -0.86 8.10
N LEU A 17 -12.90 -0.09 7.12
CA LEU A 17 -13.92 0.95 7.34
C LEU A 17 -15.25 0.39 7.89
N GLY A 18 -15.51 -0.92 7.77
CA GLY A 18 -16.66 -1.59 8.35
C GLY A 18 -16.57 -1.84 9.87
N ILE A 19 -15.40 -1.66 10.49
CA ILE A 19 -15.16 -2.00 11.90
C ILE A 19 -14.79 -0.80 12.78
N GLN A 20 -15.17 0.44 12.42
CA GLN A 20 -14.69 1.69 13.05
C GLN A 20 -14.90 1.83 14.57
N ALA A 21 -15.82 1.09 15.16
CA ALA A 21 -16.08 1.10 16.60
C ALA A 21 -15.47 -0.13 17.27
N TYR A 22 -14.88 0.05 18.46
CA TYR A 22 -14.37 -1.08 19.21
C TYR A 22 -15.51 -1.98 19.71
N THR A 23 -15.40 -3.25 19.37
CA THR A 23 -16.05 -4.40 20.01
C THR A 23 -15.02 -5.54 19.99
N GLU A 24 -15.19 -6.57 20.82
CA GLU A 24 -14.28 -7.73 20.78
C GLU A 24 -14.24 -8.37 19.37
N ALA A 25 -15.40 -8.49 18.72
CA ALA A 25 -15.50 -8.98 17.35
C ALA A 25 -14.71 -8.12 16.35
N ASN A 26 -14.77 -6.79 16.50
CA ASN A 26 -14.04 -5.86 15.64
C ASN A 26 -12.54 -5.87 15.93
N GLY A 27 -12.12 -6.06 17.18
CA GLY A 27 -10.72 -6.30 17.54
C GLY A 27 -10.15 -7.54 16.85
N ASN A 28 -10.88 -8.65 16.90
CA ASN A 28 -10.51 -9.88 16.20
C ASN A 28 -10.48 -9.70 14.66
N ALA A 29 -11.44 -8.96 14.11
CA ALA A 29 -11.47 -8.61 12.69
C ALA A 29 -10.26 -7.76 12.28
N LEU A 30 -9.89 -6.75 13.09
CA LEU A 30 -8.71 -5.90 12.86
C LEU A 30 -7.43 -6.74 12.80
N PHE A 31 -7.24 -7.67 13.74
CA PHE A 31 -6.09 -8.58 13.74
C PHE A 31 -6.07 -9.49 12.50
N LYS A 32 -7.23 -10.01 12.09
CA LYS A 32 -7.32 -10.79 10.84
C LYS A 32 -6.95 -9.96 9.61
N TYR A 33 -7.41 -8.71 9.53
CA TYR A 33 -7.10 -7.82 8.41
C TYR A 33 -5.63 -7.41 8.39
N SER A 34 -4.98 -7.28 9.54
CA SER A 34 -3.55 -7.03 9.61
C SER A 34 -2.76 -8.21 9.01
N ILE A 35 -3.12 -9.45 9.33
CA ILE A 35 -2.47 -10.64 8.72
C ILE A 35 -2.70 -10.71 7.19
N GLU A 36 -3.92 -10.40 6.74
CA GLU A 36 -4.24 -10.34 5.31
C GLU A 36 -3.41 -9.25 4.60
N PHE A 37 -3.21 -8.09 5.23
CA PHE A 37 -2.36 -7.02 4.71
C PHE A 37 -0.87 -7.39 4.70
N GLU A 38 -0.37 -8.09 5.71
CA GLU A 38 1.01 -8.60 5.75
C GLU A 38 1.32 -9.45 4.51
N SER A 39 0.38 -10.34 4.14
CA SER A 39 0.49 -11.16 2.93
C SER A 39 0.54 -10.31 1.65
N VAL A 40 -0.18 -9.18 1.61
CA VAL A 40 -0.14 -8.24 0.49
C VAL A 40 1.20 -7.49 0.45
N LEU A 41 1.70 -7.02 1.60
CA LEU A 41 3.00 -6.38 1.68
C LEU A 41 4.13 -7.31 1.24
N SER A 42 4.11 -8.59 1.63
CA SER A 42 5.10 -9.58 1.17
C SER A 42 5.13 -9.76 -0.34
N LEU A 43 4.02 -9.48 -1.05
CA LEU A 43 3.98 -9.46 -2.51
C LEU A 43 4.53 -8.15 -3.07
N LEU A 44 4.20 -7.02 -2.44
CA LEU A 44 4.67 -5.69 -2.85
C LEU A 44 6.18 -5.52 -2.68
N ILE A 45 6.80 -6.07 -1.63
CA ILE A 45 8.26 -5.99 -1.46
C ILE A 45 9.03 -6.72 -2.57
N ARG A 46 8.40 -7.66 -3.29
CA ARG A 46 9.03 -8.36 -4.42
C ARG A 46 9.14 -7.49 -5.67
N THR A 47 8.54 -6.31 -5.68
CA THR A 47 8.63 -5.36 -6.81
C THR A 47 9.85 -4.43 -6.70
N ASP A 48 10.75 -4.67 -5.75
CA ASP A 48 11.99 -3.91 -5.48
C ASP A 48 11.81 -2.38 -5.35
N ASN A 49 10.64 -1.96 -4.91
CA ASN A 49 10.34 -0.55 -4.66
C ASN A 49 10.66 -0.20 -3.20
N GLN A 50 11.63 0.71 -3.02
CA GLN A 50 12.09 1.16 -1.71
C GLN A 50 10.97 1.68 -0.81
N LYS A 51 9.93 2.33 -1.36
CA LYS A 51 8.79 2.83 -0.58
C LYS A 51 8.01 1.68 0.08
N PHE A 52 7.83 0.55 -0.62
CA PHE A 52 7.18 -0.63 -0.02
C PHE A 52 8.05 -1.30 1.05
N ARG A 53 9.38 -1.28 0.88
CA ARG A 53 10.29 -1.80 1.92
C ARG A 53 10.18 -0.99 3.22
N LEU A 54 10.14 0.34 3.13
CA LEU A 54 9.96 1.22 4.29
C LEU A 54 8.62 0.95 5.00
N ILE A 55 7.53 0.79 4.24
CA ILE A 55 6.22 0.42 4.80
C ILE A 55 6.29 -0.93 5.52
N TYR A 56 6.92 -1.94 4.90
CA TYR A 56 7.02 -3.28 5.48
C TYR A 56 7.77 -3.28 6.82
N GLU A 57 8.91 -2.61 6.90
CA GLU A 57 9.72 -2.52 8.12
C GLU A 57 8.98 -1.81 9.26
N ASP A 58 8.26 -0.73 8.95
CA ASP A 58 7.49 0.03 9.94
C ASP A 58 6.22 -0.71 10.37
N TYR A 59 5.51 -1.33 9.43
CA TYR A 59 4.32 -2.14 9.69
C TYR A 59 4.61 -3.29 10.66
N TYR A 60 5.69 -4.04 10.42
CA TYR A 60 6.06 -5.20 11.24
C TYR A 60 6.42 -4.79 12.68
N LYS A 61 7.12 -3.67 12.85
CA LYS A 61 7.53 -3.18 14.18
C LYS A 61 6.37 -2.64 15.01
N ASN A 62 5.44 -1.96 14.34
CA ASN A 62 4.47 -1.13 15.06
C ASN A 62 3.03 -1.65 14.97
N THR A 63 2.55 -1.99 13.78
CA THR A 63 1.12 -2.18 13.54
C THR A 63 0.67 -3.59 13.90
N GLN A 64 1.50 -4.59 13.59
CA GLN A 64 1.23 -5.97 13.98
C GLN A 64 1.14 -6.13 15.50
N VAL A 65 1.96 -5.37 16.24
CA VAL A 65 1.96 -5.35 17.71
C VAL A 65 0.64 -4.79 18.26
N PHE A 66 0.18 -3.63 17.78
CA PHE A 66 -1.10 -3.07 18.23
C PHE A 66 -2.30 -3.97 17.89
N CYS A 67 -2.32 -4.54 16.69
CA CYS A 67 -3.39 -5.45 16.26
C CYS A 67 -3.42 -6.74 17.08
N ARG A 68 -2.26 -7.26 17.49
CA ARG A 68 -2.16 -8.41 18.41
C ARG A 68 -2.63 -8.06 19.81
N LEU A 69 -2.17 -6.92 20.35
CA LEU A 69 -2.52 -6.46 21.70
C LEU A 69 -4.02 -6.21 21.90
N CYS A 70 -4.77 -5.91 20.83
CA CYS A 70 -6.24 -5.86 20.85
C CYS A 70 -6.90 -7.13 21.39
N CYS A 71 -6.23 -8.27 21.24
CA CYS A 71 -6.75 -9.59 21.61
C CYS A 71 -6.15 -10.10 22.94
N GLU A 72 -5.00 -9.55 23.38
CA GLU A 72 -4.22 -10.09 24.50
C GLU A 72 -4.41 -9.31 25.82
N PHE A 73 -4.78 -8.03 25.76
CA PHE A 73 -4.99 -7.26 26.99
C PHE A 73 -6.18 -7.80 27.79
N TYR A 74 -6.12 -7.72 29.12
CA TYR A 74 -7.26 -8.05 29.99
C TYR A 74 -8.16 -6.84 30.23
N GLU A 75 -7.58 -5.63 30.21
CA GLU A 75 -8.31 -4.39 30.44
C GLU A 75 -8.95 -3.87 29.15
N GLU A 76 -10.26 -3.61 29.19
CA GLU A 76 -11.04 -3.12 28.06
C GLU A 76 -10.51 -1.78 27.51
N ASN A 77 -10.06 -0.87 28.38
CA ASN A 77 -9.47 0.39 27.98
C ASN A 77 -8.18 0.21 27.15
N ASN A 78 -7.33 -0.74 27.53
CA ASN A 78 -6.10 -1.01 26.80
C ASN A 78 -6.41 -1.68 25.44
N ARG A 79 -7.44 -2.54 25.38
CA ARG A 79 -7.94 -3.09 24.11
C ARG A 79 -8.47 -2.00 23.19
N TYR A 80 -9.25 -1.05 23.72
CA TYR A 80 -9.77 0.09 22.97
C TYR A 80 -8.64 0.96 22.40
N GLN A 81 -7.64 1.29 23.22
CA GLN A 81 -6.50 2.09 22.78
C GLN A 81 -5.67 1.36 21.71
N ALA A 82 -5.40 0.07 21.92
CA ALA A 82 -4.73 -0.77 20.93
C ALA A 82 -5.53 -0.85 19.62
N PHE A 83 -6.85 -0.95 19.71
CA PHE A 83 -7.75 -0.99 18.56
C PHE A 83 -7.67 0.30 17.76
N SER A 84 -7.81 1.45 18.41
CA SER A 84 -7.71 2.75 17.76
C SER A 84 -6.34 2.96 17.10
N ALA A 85 -5.26 2.60 17.79
CA ALA A 85 -3.91 2.70 17.24
C ALA A 85 -3.71 1.78 16.02
N GLY A 86 -4.12 0.51 16.13
CA GLY A 86 -4.01 -0.48 15.07
C GLY A 86 -4.86 -0.13 13.84
N PHE A 87 -6.09 0.32 14.05
CA PHE A 87 -6.99 0.78 13.00
C PHE A 87 -6.38 1.93 12.20
N ASN A 88 -5.94 2.99 12.89
CA ASN A 88 -5.41 4.18 12.25
C ASN A 88 -4.13 3.88 11.46
N LYS A 89 -3.22 3.08 12.04
CA LYS A 89 -2.00 2.67 11.35
C LYS A 89 -2.29 1.79 10.14
N LEU A 90 -3.15 0.79 10.27
CA LEU A 90 -3.50 -0.09 9.14
C LEU A 90 -4.17 0.70 8.00
N TYR A 91 -5.08 1.61 8.34
CA TYR A 91 -5.73 2.50 7.35
C TYR A 91 -4.71 3.38 6.62
N PHE A 92 -3.75 3.94 7.36
CA PHE A 92 -2.65 4.72 6.79
C PHE A 92 -1.82 3.92 5.79
N TYR A 93 -1.32 2.74 6.15
CA TYR A 93 -0.46 1.95 5.24
C TYR A 93 -1.21 1.43 4.01
N LEU A 94 -2.49 1.05 4.15
CA LEU A 94 -3.32 0.68 3.00
C LEU A 94 -3.39 1.86 2.00
N GLY A 95 -3.58 3.09 2.50
CA GLY A 95 -3.60 4.30 1.68
C GLY A 95 -2.25 4.58 1.02
N GLU A 96 -1.15 4.50 1.76
CA GLU A 96 0.21 4.71 1.22
C GLU A 96 0.54 3.67 0.15
N CYS A 97 0.17 2.41 0.33
CA CYS A 97 0.38 1.40 -0.70
C CYS A 97 -0.38 1.72 -2.00
N LEU A 98 -1.63 2.19 -1.91
CA LEU A 98 -2.41 2.61 -3.08
C LEU A 98 -1.77 3.80 -3.79
N LYS A 99 -1.28 4.80 -3.05
CA LYS A 99 -0.59 5.96 -3.62
C LYS A 99 0.65 5.53 -4.41
N ILE A 100 1.50 4.69 -3.81
CA ILE A 100 2.71 4.19 -4.47
C ILE A 100 2.32 3.42 -5.73
N LEU A 101 1.29 2.56 -5.68
CA LEU A 101 0.82 1.85 -6.85
C LEU A 101 0.34 2.82 -7.95
N ALA A 102 -0.40 3.88 -7.61
CA ALA A 102 -0.87 4.86 -8.58
C ALA A 102 0.26 5.71 -9.20
N GLU A 103 1.30 6.06 -8.44
CA GLU A 103 2.48 6.78 -8.95
C GLU A 103 3.19 5.99 -10.07
N HIS A 104 3.20 4.66 -9.96
CA HIS A 104 3.75 3.76 -10.98
C HIS A 104 2.87 3.61 -12.24
N ASP A 105 1.73 4.33 -12.36
CA ASP A 105 0.95 4.42 -13.61
C ASP A 105 1.33 5.64 -14.48
N TYR A 106 2.02 6.65 -13.92
CA TYR A 106 2.37 7.85 -14.67
C TYR A 106 3.71 7.68 -15.41
N GLN A 107 3.62 7.21 -16.66
CA GLN A 107 4.66 7.42 -17.67
C GLN A 107 4.14 8.49 -18.65
N PRO A 108 4.54 9.77 -18.54
CA PRO A 108 4.25 10.71 -19.62
C PRO A 108 5.05 10.23 -20.83
N GLN A 109 4.36 9.71 -21.86
CA GLN A 109 4.98 9.44 -23.14
C GLN A 109 5.38 10.78 -23.76
N THR A 110 6.59 11.26 -23.50
CA THR A 110 7.22 12.27 -24.36
C THR A 110 7.69 11.58 -25.63
N ASN A 111 6.75 11.23 -26.49
CA ASN A 111 7.03 10.88 -27.87
C ASN A 111 7.23 12.18 -28.67
N VAL A 112 8.31 12.90 -28.38
CA VAL A 112 8.81 13.92 -29.30
C VAL A 112 9.63 13.15 -30.33
N LYS A 113 9.00 12.83 -31.46
CA LYS A 113 9.74 12.52 -32.68
C LYS A 113 10.61 13.75 -32.98
N SER A 114 11.92 13.64 -32.75
CA SER A 114 12.88 14.56 -33.34
C SER A 114 12.70 14.51 -34.86
N PRO A 115 12.66 15.66 -35.55
CA PRO A 115 12.60 15.67 -37.01
C PRO A 115 13.87 15.00 -37.57
N GLU A 116 13.66 14.09 -38.51
CA GLU A 116 14.71 13.40 -39.25
C GLU A 116 15.64 14.43 -39.89
N LYS A 117 16.95 14.18 -39.78
CA LYS A 117 17.97 15.00 -40.44
C LYS A 117 17.75 14.90 -41.95
N GLU A 118 17.44 16.03 -42.56
CA GLU A 118 17.42 16.21 -44.01
C GLU A 118 18.83 15.93 -44.56
N GLU A 119 19.00 14.82 -45.30
CA GLU A 119 20.22 14.51 -46.03
C GLU A 119 20.39 15.54 -47.16
N LEU A 120 21.36 16.45 -47.01
CA LEU A 120 21.80 17.32 -48.11
C LEU A 120 22.45 16.47 -49.21
N LEU A 121 21.79 16.37 -50.36
CA LEU A 121 22.39 15.87 -51.59
C LEU A 121 23.52 16.80 -52.05
N PRO A 122 24.63 16.25 -52.61
CA PRO A 122 25.76 17.07 -53.07
C PRO A 122 25.40 17.87 -54.33
N PRO A 123 26.08 19.00 -54.58
CA PRO A 123 25.75 19.89 -55.71
C PRO A 123 26.10 19.23 -57.05
N LEU A 124 25.20 19.34 -58.02
CA LEU A 124 25.53 19.09 -59.43
C LEU A 124 26.46 20.19 -59.92
N ASN A 125 27.67 19.82 -60.33
CA ASN A 125 28.51 20.67 -61.16
C ASN A 125 27.96 20.68 -62.60
N LEU A 126 27.66 21.86 -63.12
CA LEU A 126 27.49 22.16 -64.54
C LEU A 126 28.72 22.93 -65.03
#